data_AF-M3FKI1-F1
#
_entry.id   AF-M3FKI1-F1
#
_cell.length_a   1.000
_cell.length_b   1.000
_cell.length_c   1.000
_cell.angle_alpha   90.00
_cell.angle_beta   90.00
_cell.angle_gamma   90.00
#
_symmetry.space_group_name_H-M   'P 1'
#
loop_
_entity.id
_entity.type
_entity.pdbx_description
1 polymer ?
#
loop_
_entity_poly.entity_id
_entity_poly.type
_entity_poly.pdbx_seq_one_letter_code
_entity_poly.pdbx_strand_id
1 'polypeptide(L)'
;MKFVYLRTTAPFHSPHMEDTNKTIPSDMERIGFNFKGSDLKIPVYSIFDGRNMQSDSELGIPLFREMLIKTLYWDKAVKPFVTATNVTGIDFGPSVVSQKLTQANMGTSENKIYAVSSPKDIKVLLA
;
A
#
# COMPACT_ATOMS: atom_id res chain seq x y z
N MET A 1 3.12 7.79 26.13
CA MET A 1 2.80 7.10 24.87
C MET A 1 1.58 6.21 25.10
N LYS A 2 0.51 6.34 24.30
CA LYS A 2 -0.70 5.52 24.46
C LYS A 2 -0.77 4.52 23.31
N PHE A 3 -0.74 3.24 23.64
CA PHE A 3 -1.01 2.18 22.67
C PHE A 3 -2.52 1.92 22.62
N VAL A 4 -3.04 1.68 21.42
CA VAL A 4 -4.45 1.36 21.19
C VAL A 4 -4.50 0.18 20.23
N TYR A 5 -5.32 -0.82 20.56
CA TYR A 5 -5.58 -1.94 19.65
C TYR A 5 -6.40 -1.47 18.45
N LEU A 6 -5.97 -1.88 17.25
CA LEU A 6 -6.74 -1.68 16.04
C LEU A 6 -7.86 -2.72 15.96
N ARG A 7 -8.97 -2.35 15.32
CA ARG A 7 -10.11 -3.25 15.09
C ARG A 7 -9.86 -4.13 13.86
N THR A 8 -8.87 -5.01 13.95
CA THR A 8 -8.51 -5.98 12.90
C THR A 8 -8.84 -7.39 13.36
N THR A 9 -9.36 -8.23 12.46
CA THR A 9 -9.74 -9.62 12.77
C THR A 9 -8.64 -10.63 12.50
N ALA A 10 -7.54 -10.23 11.88
CA ALA A 10 -6.40 -11.07 11.56
C ALA A 10 -5.06 -10.37 11.87
N PRO A 11 -4.00 -11.13 12.19
CA PRO A 11 -2.67 -10.60 12.50
C PRO A 11 -1.84 -10.39 11.22
N PHE A 12 -2.27 -9.46 10.37
CA PHE A 12 -1.54 -9.12 9.13
C PHE A 12 -0.10 -8.66 9.40
N HIS A 13 0.77 -8.81 8.39
CA HIS A 13 2.19 -8.47 8.45
C HIS A 13 2.95 -9.20 9.56
N SER A 14 2.60 -10.46 9.81
CA SER A 14 3.22 -11.25 10.89
C SER A 14 3.54 -12.69 10.49
N PRO A 15 4.50 -13.34 11.18
CA PRO A 15 4.80 -14.76 10.99
C PRO A 15 3.62 -15.70 11.25
N HIS A 16 2.61 -15.26 12.00
CA HIS A 16 1.40 -16.06 12.24
C HIS A 16 0.59 -16.33 10.96
N MET A 17 0.84 -15.55 9.90
CA MET A 17 0.19 -15.73 8.60
C MET A 17 0.98 -16.64 7.65
N GLU A 18 2.14 -17.18 8.03
CA GLU A 18 3.00 -17.99 7.14
C GLU A 18 2.29 -19.21 6.54
N ASP A 19 1.37 -19.82 7.28
CA ASP A 19 0.60 -20.98 6.81
C ASP A 19 -0.31 -20.67 5.61
N THR A 20 -0.57 -19.39 5.33
CA THR A 20 -1.28 -18.97 4.10
C THR A 20 -0.51 -19.31 2.82
N ASN A 21 0.81 -19.51 2.88
CA ASN A 21 1.59 -20.02 1.74
C ASN A 21 1.11 -21.39 1.26
N LYS A 22 0.42 -22.17 2.11
CA LYS A 22 -0.08 -23.52 1.75
C LYS A 22 -1.34 -23.48 0.88
N THR A 23 -2.10 -22.39 0.90
CA THR A 23 -3.42 -22.31 0.25
C THR A 23 -3.52 -21.22 -0.80
N ILE A 24 -2.97 -20.03 -0.52
CA ILE A 24 -3.11 -18.85 -1.39
C ILE A 24 -2.54 -19.07 -2.80
N PRO A 25 -1.37 -19.70 -3.01
CA PRO A 25 -0.87 -19.95 -4.36
C PRO A 25 -1.83 -20.78 -5.21
N SER A 26 -2.43 -21.83 -4.63
CA SER A 26 -3.41 -22.68 -5.31
C SER A 26 -4.70 -21.93 -5.62
N ASP A 27 -5.14 -21.04 -4.73
CA ASP A 27 -6.31 -20.18 -4.98
C ASP A 27 -6.04 -19.18 -6.11
N MET A 28 -4.84 -18.60 -6.16
CA MET A 28 -4.42 -17.68 -7.23
C MET A 28 -4.39 -18.39 -8.59
N GLU A 29 -3.83 -19.61 -8.65
CA GLU A 29 -3.86 -20.44 -9.84
C GLU A 29 -5.30 -20.74 -10.28
N ARG A 30 -6.16 -21.15 -9.34
CA ARG A 30 -7.57 -21.49 -9.60
C ARG A 30 -8.37 -20.32 -10.18
N ILE A 31 -8.11 -19.08 -9.77
CA ILE A 31 -8.80 -17.89 -10.31
C ILE A 31 -8.07 -17.28 -11.53
N GLY A 32 -6.95 -17.84 -11.94
CA GLY A 32 -6.16 -17.33 -13.08
C GLY A 32 -5.46 -16.00 -12.79
N PHE A 33 -5.07 -15.71 -11.55
CA PHE A 33 -4.33 -14.49 -11.21
C PHE A 33 -2.85 -14.63 -11.65
N ASN A 34 -2.54 -14.24 -12.88
CA ASN A 34 -1.23 -14.43 -13.51
C ASN A 34 -0.57 -13.12 -13.97
N PHE A 35 -0.91 -12.00 -13.33
CA PHE A 35 -0.37 -10.68 -13.65
C PHE A 35 1.13 -10.58 -13.38
N LYS A 36 1.83 -9.88 -14.26
CA LYS A 36 3.26 -9.58 -14.20
C LYS A 36 3.49 -8.10 -13.99
N GLY A 37 4.67 -7.74 -13.51
CA GLY A 37 5.09 -6.35 -13.40
C GLY A 37 4.97 -5.60 -14.73
N SER A 38 5.30 -6.26 -15.83
CA SER A 38 5.18 -5.69 -17.19
C SER A 38 3.75 -5.32 -17.60
N ASP A 39 2.73 -5.84 -16.93
CA ASP A 39 1.34 -5.52 -17.22
C ASP A 39 0.93 -4.16 -16.63
N LEU A 40 1.62 -3.71 -15.57
CA LEU A 40 1.37 -2.45 -14.88
C LEU A 40 1.71 -1.25 -15.78
N LYS A 41 0.74 -0.34 -15.95
CA LYS A 41 0.89 0.88 -16.76
C LYS A 41 1.48 2.05 -15.98
N ILE A 42 1.46 1.97 -14.67
CA ILE A 42 2.03 2.95 -13.75
C ILE A 42 2.91 2.23 -12.73
N PRO A 43 3.90 2.92 -12.15
CA PRO A 43 4.66 2.39 -11.02
C PRO A 43 3.73 2.01 -9.87
N VAL A 44 3.87 0.78 -9.38
CA VAL A 44 3.30 0.33 -8.11
C VAL A 44 4.48 -0.01 -7.21
N TYR A 45 4.52 0.56 -6.01
CA TYR A 45 5.67 0.43 -5.12
C TYR A 45 5.37 -0.60 -4.03
N SER A 46 6.32 -1.51 -3.81
CA SER A 46 6.27 -2.51 -2.74
C SER A 46 6.11 -1.87 -1.37
N ILE A 47 5.25 -2.43 -0.53
CA ILE A 47 5.07 -1.98 0.86
C ILE A 47 6.14 -2.53 1.82
N PHE A 48 7.00 -3.43 1.35
CA PHE A 48 8.07 -4.02 2.12
C PHE A 48 9.42 -3.33 1.88
N ASP A 49 9.75 -3.03 0.62
CA ASP A 49 11.07 -2.49 0.26
C ASP A 49 11.02 -1.21 -0.58
N GLY A 50 9.84 -0.78 -1.04
CA GLY A 50 9.67 0.45 -1.82
C GLY A 50 10.09 0.35 -3.29
N ARG A 51 10.45 -0.84 -3.81
CA ARG A 51 10.83 -1.01 -5.21
C ARG A 51 9.62 -0.84 -6.15
N ASN A 52 9.86 -0.32 -7.35
CA ASN A 52 8.86 -0.32 -8.42
C ASN A 52 8.66 -1.76 -8.92
N MET A 53 7.44 -2.27 -8.84
CA MET A 53 7.08 -3.65 -9.18
C MET A 53 6.92 -3.89 -10.68
N GLN A 54 7.08 -2.87 -11.53
CA GLN A 54 6.98 -3.03 -12.99
C GLN A 54 8.03 -3.99 -13.58
N SER A 55 9.13 -4.24 -12.87
CA SER A 55 10.16 -5.20 -13.28
C SER A 55 9.90 -6.63 -12.82
N ASP A 56 8.81 -6.89 -12.10
CA ASP A 56 8.57 -8.18 -11.46
C ASP A 56 8.10 -9.21 -12.48
N SER A 57 8.67 -10.42 -12.42
CA SER A 57 8.26 -11.52 -13.29
C SER A 57 6.84 -12.01 -13.02
N GLU A 58 6.32 -11.76 -11.82
CA GLU A 58 4.97 -12.08 -11.35
C GLU A 58 4.61 -11.19 -10.15
N LEU A 59 3.34 -10.85 -10.00
CA LEU A 59 2.87 -9.94 -8.95
C LEU A 59 2.13 -10.63 -7.81
N GLY A 60 1.45 -11.75 -8.09
CA GLY A 60 0.55 -12.38 -7.13
C GLY A 60 1.24 -12.83 -5.85
N ILE A 61 2.31 -13.62 -5.98
CA ILE A 61 2.98 -14.22 -4.83
C ILE A 61 3.69 -13.17 -3.96
N PRO A 62 4.44 -12.19 -4.53
CA PRO A 62 5.03 -11.11 -3.76
C PRO A 62 3.98 -10.27 -3.06
N LEU A 63 2.92 -9.85 -3.76
CA LEU A 63 1.89 -9.00 -3.17
C LEU A 63 1.18 -9.69 -2.01
N PHE A 64 0.79 -10.96 -2.12
CA PHE A 64 0.12 -11.61 -0.97
C PHE A 64 1.07 -11.70 0.21
N ARG A 65 2.35 -12.04 -0.01
CA ARG A 65 3.33 -12.15 1.06
C ARG A 65 3.56 -10.81 1.72
N GLU A 66 3.65 -9.73 0.95
CA GLU A 66 3.75 -8.37 1.45
C GLU A 66 2.53 -7.96 2.28
N MET A 67 1.33 -8.33 1.85
CA MET A 67 0.08 -7.99 2.52
C MET A 67 -0.17 -8.81 3.80
N LEU A 68 0.16 -10.10 3.82
CA LEU A 68 -0.20 -10.99 4.91
C LEU A 68 0.95 -11.26 5.89
N ILE A 69 2.18 -11.39 5.39
CA ILE A 69 3.28 -12.01 6.14
C ILE A 69 4.41 -11.02 6.44
N LYS A 70 4.90 -10.32 5.41
CA LYS A 70 6.05 -9.42 5.55
C LYS A 70 5.66 -8.16 6.31
N THR A 71 6.65 -7.61 7.00
CA THR A 71 6.55 -6.31 7.68
C THR A 71 6.21 -5.21 6.68
N LEU A 72 5.29 -4.31 7.06
CA LEU A 72 4.97 -3.12 6.29
C LEU A 72 5.92 -1.98 6.66
N TYR A 73 6.65 -1.45 5.67
CA TYR A 73 7.52 -0.29 5.78
C TYR A 73 6.96 0.87 4.97
N TRP A 74 6.01 1.60 5.55
CA TRP A 74 5.24 2.63 4.84
C TRP A 74 6.13 3.77 4.32
N ASP A 75 7.14 4.15 5.09
CA ASP A 75 8.13 5.16 4.76
C ASP A 75 8.86 4.85 3.43
N LYS A 76 9.18 3.58 3.19
CA LYS A 76 9.78 3.15 1.92
C LYS A 76 8.79 3.21 0.78
N ALA A 77 7.56 2.74 0.99
CA ALA A 77 6.52 2.67 -0.03
C ALA A 77 6.14 4.07 -0.55
N VAL A 78 6.03 5.06 0.35
CA VAL A 78 5.65 6.43 -0.02
C VAL A 78 6.83 7.31 -0.43
N LYS A 79 8.07 6.82 -0.30
CA LYS A 79 9.28 7.61 -0.63
C LYS A 79 9.21 8.28 -2.01
N PRO A 80 8.80 7.60 -3.10
CA PRO A 80 8.68 8.24 -4.41
C PRO A 80 7.72 9.43 -4.42
N PHE A 81 6.59 9.33 -3.72
CA PHE A 81 5.65 10.44 -3.53
C PHE A 81 6.27 11.55 -2.70
N VAL A 82 6.95 11.23 -1.59
CA VAL A 82 7.55 12.24 -0.69
C VAL A 82 8.65 13.04 -1.37
N THR A 83 9.48 12.40 -2.20
CA THR A 83 10.63 13.05 -2.86
C THR A 83 10.30 13.70 -4.20
N ALA A 84 9.13 13.42 -4.78
CA ALA A 84 8.72 14.07 -6.02
C ALA A 84 8.40 15.56 -5.78
N THR A 85 8.67 16.40 -6.78
CA THR A 85 8.38 17.84 -6.70
C THR A 85 6.97 18.15 -7.17
N ASN A 86 6.19 18.86 -6.36
CA ASN A 86 4.88 19.41 -6.72
C ASN A 86 3.86 18.36 -7.19
N VAL A 87 3.78 17.23 -6.49
CA VAL A 87 2.77 16.20 -6.78
C VAL A 87 1.63 16.23 -5.76
N THR A 88 0.43 15.93 -6.25
CA THR A 88 -0.77 15.77 -5.44
C THR A 88 -1.10 14.29 -5.30
N GLY A 89 -1.10 13.79 -4.07
CA GLY A 89 -1.55 12.46 -3.71
C GLY A 89 -3.07 12.41 -3.53
N ILE A 90 -3.68 11.31 -3.97
CA ILE A 90 -5.10 11.04 -3.76
C ILE A 90 -5.20 9.70 -3.05
N ASP A 91 -5.76 9.71 -1.84
CA ASP A 91 -5.99 8.52 -1.04
C ASP A 91 -7.44 8.04 -1.23
N PHE A 92 -7.59 6.89 -1.88
CA PHE A 92 -8.88 6.22 -2.09
C PHE A 92 -9.24 5.23 -0.97
N GLY A 93 -8.46 5.20 0.11
CA GLY A 93 -8.72 4.38 1.28
C GLY A 93 -10.08 4.64 1.92
N PRO A 94 -10.59 3.67 2.72
CA PRO A 94 -11.94 3.75 3.28
C PRO A 94 -12.09 4.83 4.36
N SER A 95 -10.99 5.41 4.82
CA SER A 95 -10.96 6.47 5.83
C SER A 95 -9.70 7.32 5.68
N VAL A 96 -9.62 8.42 6.45
CA VAL A 96 -8.46 9.33 6.46
C VAL A 96 -7.19 8.76 7.11
N VAL A 97 -7.20 7.50 7.56
CA VAL A 97 -6.08 6.92 8.32
C VAL A 97 -4.82 6.78 7.47
N SER A 98 -4.92 6.24 6.24
CA SER A 98 -3.79 6.09 5.31
C SER A 98 -3.23 7.44 4.87
N GLN A 99 -4.09 8.43 4.63
CA GLN A 99 -3.71 9.81 4.36
C GLN A 99 -2.88 10.37 5.53
N LYS A 100 -3.37 10.26 6.76
CA LYS A 100 -2.67 10.74 7.97
C LYS A 100 -1.36 10.01 8.20
N LEU A 101 -1.33 8.69 7.99
CA LEU A 101 -0.11 7.90 8.07
C LEU A 101 0.92 8.38 7.04
N THR A 102 0.47 8.65 5.82
CA THR A 102 1.33 9.19 4.76
C THR A 102 1.86 10.57 5.15
N GLN A 103 0.99 11.49 5.59
CA GLN A 103 1.39 12.82 6.08
C GLN A 103 2.44 12.76 7.19
N ALA A 104 2.32 11.81 8.12
CA ALA A 104 3.31 11.62 9.18
C ALA A 104 4.69 11.17 8.66
N ASN A 105 4.77 10.64 7.45
CA ASN A 105 6.01 10.21 6.78
C ASN A 105 6.50 11.20 5.72
N MET A 106 5.87 12.38 5.55
CA MET A 106 6.24 13.35 4.52
C MET A 106 7.47 14.19 4.88
N GLY A 107 7.88 14.24 6.15
CA GLY A 107 9.03 15.05 6.58
C GLY A 107 8.87 16.52 6.17
N THR A 108 9.79 17.00 5.31
CA THR A 108 9.78 18.37 4.77
C THR A 108 9.15 18.49 3.38
N SER A 109 8.52 17.44 2.86
CA SER A 109 7.86 17.47 1.55
C SER A 109 6.70 18.46 1.55
N GLU A 110 6.63 19.28 0.50
CA GLU A 110 5.54 20.25 0.29
C GLU A 110 4.35 19.64 -0.46
N ASN A 111 4.44 18.36 -0.83
CA ASN A 111 3.36 17.67 -1.52
C ASN A 111 2.08 17.67 -0.68
N LYS A 112 0.94 17.52 -1.35
CA LYS A 112 -0.37 17.49 -0.68
C LYS A 112 -1.00 16.13 -0.92
N ILE A 113 -1.66 15.58 0.09
CA ILE A 113 -2.42 14.33 -0.04
C ILE A 113 -3.84 14.53 0.49
N TYR A 114 -4.82 14.13 -0.32
CA TYR A 114 -6.24 14.33 -0.08
C TYR A 114 -6.96 12.98 0.00
N ALA A 115 -7.80 12.78 1.02
CA ALA A 115 -8.57 11.54 1.16
C ALA A 115 -9.95 11.68 0.51
N VAL A 116 -10.29 10.79 -0.42
CA VAL A 116 -11.61 10.76 -1.05
C VAL A 116 -12.72 10.46 -0.04
N SER A 117 -12.41 9.73 1.03
CA SER A 117 -13.32 9.47 2.14
C SER A 117 -13.63 10.73 2.99
N SER A 118 -12.94 11.85 2.78
CA SER A 118 -13.12 13.10 3.53
C SER A 118 -13.99 14.09 2.74
N PRO A 119 -15.19 14.48 3.24
CA PRO A 119 -16.03 15.48 2.58
C PRO A 119 -15.36 16.85 2.39
N LYS A 120 -14.36 17.17 3.21
CA LYS A 120 -13.58 18.40 3.06
C LYS A 120 -12.61 18.28 1.88
N ASP A 121 -11.90 17.17 1.79
CA ASP A 121 -10.86 16.98 0.79
C ASP A 121 -11.45 16.73 -0.60
N ILE A 122 -12.58 16.02 -0.69
CA ILE A 122 -13.26 15.79 -1.97
C ILE A 122 -13.73 17.10 -2.61
N LYS A 123 -14.11 18.11 -1.82
CA LYS A 123 -14.43 19.45 -2.35
C LYS A 123 -13.22 20.14 -2.98
N VAL A 124 -12.02 19.88 -2.47
CA VAL A 124 -10.77 20.40 -3.05
C VAL A 124 -10.43 19.67 -4.34
N LEU A 125 -10.68 18.36 -4.40
CA LEU A 125 -10.38 17.53 -5.59
C LEU A 125 -11.35 17.76 -6.76
N LEU A 126 -12.57 18.22 -6.49
CA LEU A 126 -13.62 18.46 -7.49
C LEU A 126 -13.76 19.94 -7.91
N ALA A 127 -12.96 20.84 -7.32
CA ALA A 127 -12.93 22.26 -7.65
C ALA A 127 -11.89 22.55 -8.73
#